data_AF-A0A3N9PEY6-F1
#
_entry.id   AF-A0A3N9PEY6-F1
#
_cell.length_a   1.000
_cell.length_b   1.000
_cell.length_c   1.000
_cell.angle_alpha   90.00
_cell.angle_beta   90.00
_cell.angle_gamma   90.00
#
_symmetry.space_group_name_H-M   'P 1'
#
loop_
_entity.id
_entity.type
_entity.pdbx_description
1 polymer ?
#
loop_
_entity_poly.entity_id
_entity_poly.type
_entity_poly.pdbx_seq_one_letter_code
_entity_poly.pdbx_strand_id
1 'polypeptide(L)'
;MVTVFFLIILLSLNLRSTEYISHKTVRINSGDTLKTNLMASGRYVEVMGYVDADVFAGCEKTIIEGKVSDDVLSGCRELDIRGEVGDMVVGFGQTVLIDGKVGGDVIAFCGELRITDRAHIGGNLVLGT
;
A
#
# COMPACT_ATOMS: atom_id res chain seq x y z
N MET A 1 -1.42 10.71 13.68
CA MET A 1 -0.36 9.72 13.41
C MET A 1 0.04 9.62 11.92
N VAL A 2 -0.20 10.64 11.09
CA VAL A 2 0.31 10.69 9.69
C VAL A 2 1.70 11.37 9.62
N THR A 3 2.02 12.17 10.63
CA THR A 3 3.19 13.07 10.65
C THR A 3 4.54 12.34 10.77
N VAL A 4 4.59 11.14 11.34
CA VAL A 4 5.84 10.38 11.54
C VAL A 4 6.23 9.62 10.27
N PHE A 5 5.27 9.05 9.55
CA PHE A 5 5.50 8.39 8.26
C PHE A 5 6.01 9.39 7.20
N PHE A 6 5.45 10.60 7.21
CA PHE A 6 5.89 11.71 6.34
C PHE A 6 7.35 12.14 6.62
N LEU A 7 7.82 12.02 7.87
CA LEU A 7 9.18 12.41 8.27
C LEU A 7 10.27 11.43 7.77
N ILE A 8 9.93 10.15 7.61
CA ILE A 8 10.86 9.13 7.07
C ILE A 8 11.01 9.27 5.55
N ILE A 9 9.91 9.61 4.85
CA ILE A 9 9.93 9.90 3.40
C ILE A 9 10.79 11.14 3.09
N LEU A 10 10.78 12.14 3.96
CA LEU A 10 11.59 13.37 3.84
C LEU A 10 13.10 13.15 4.01
N LEU A 11 13.55 12.08 4.67
CA LEU A 11 14.98 11.78 4.82
C LEU A 11 15.60 11.14 3.55
N SER A 12 14.78 10.68 2.61
CA SER A 12 15.21 10.03 1.36
C SER A 12 15.51 11.02 0.22
N LEU A 13 15.77 12.29 0.52
CA LEU A 13 16.01 13.38 -0.46
C LEU A 13 17.35 13.27 -1.24
N ASN A 14 17.83 12.05 -1.51
CA ASN A 14 18.88 11.79 -2.50
C ASN A 14 18.40 10.80 -3.57
N LEU A 15 17.20 11.00 -4.15
CA LEU A 15 16.69 10.14 -5.22
C LEU A 15 16.32 10.94 -6.46
N ARG A 16 17.07 10.65 -7.52
CA ARG A 16 16.75 11.04 -8.90
C ARG A 16 15.48 10.31 -9.32
N SER A 17 14.53 11.09 -9.84
CA SER A 17 13.24 10.69 -10.42
C SER A 17 12.33 9.90 -9.48
N THR A 18 11.63 10.64 -8.61
CA THR A 18 10.37 10.19 -8.01
C THR A 18 9.25 11.01 -8.63
N GLU A 19 8.26 10.34 -9.21
CA GLU A 19 7.04 11.00 -9.69
C GLU A 19 6.12 11.22 -8.48
N TYR A 20 6.22 12.41 -7.87
CA TYR A 20 5.37 12.81 -6.76
C TYR A 20 4.03 13.32 -7.29
N ILE A 21 2.99 12.49 -7.24
CA ILE A 21 1.65 12.88 -7.69
C ILE A 21 0.85 13.36 -6.48
N SER A 22 0.76 14.68 -6.29
CA SER A 22 -0.16 15.28 -5.31
C SER A 22 -1.48 15.62 -6.00
N HIS A 23 -2.37 14.64 -6.09
CA HIS A 23 -3.75 14.81 -6.52
C HIS A 23 -4.70 14.37 -5.40
N LYS A 24 -5.97 14.83 -5.45
CA LYS A 24 -7.01 14.29 -4.54
C LYS A 24 -7.08 12.76 -4.63
N THR A 25 -6.89 12.21 -5.83
CA THR A 25 -6.81 10.78 -6.08
C THR A 25 -5.60 10.51 -6.97
N VAL A 26 -4.72 9.63 -6.53
CA VAL A 26 -3.65 9.05 -7.35
C VAL A 26 -4.14 7.67 -7.79
N ARG A 27 -4.18 7.41 -9.09
CA ARG A 27 -4.68 6.14 -9.63
C ARG A 27 -3.75 5.60 -10.71
N ILE A 28 -3.43 4.31 -10.62
CA ILE A 28 -2.86 3.51 -11.71
C ILE A 28 -4.00 2.70 -12.31
N ASN A 29 -4.39 2.98 -13.56
CA ASN A 29 -5.57 2.34 -14.15
C ASN A 29 -5.29 0.89 -14.54
N SER A 30 -6.34 0.11 -14.72
CA SER A 30 -6.22 -1.24 -15.26
C SER A 30 -5.58 -1.21 -16.65
N GLY A 31 -4.61 -2.09 -16.89
CA GLY A 31 -3.82 -2.14 -18.13
C GLY A 31 -2.59 -1.24 -18.12
N ASP A 32 -2.48 -0.28 -17.19
CA ASP A 32 -1.28 0.54 -17.02
C ASP A 32 -0.24 -0.23 -16.20
N THR A 33 1.03 -0.02 -16.55
CA THR A 33 2.18 -0.51 -15.79
C THR A 33 3.05 0.65 -15.36
N LEU A 34 3.21 0.84 -14.04
CA LEU A 34 4.24 1.70 -13.47
C LEU A 34 5.49 0.86 -13.23
N LYS A 35 6.60 1.20 -13.90
CA LYS A 35 7.85 0.43 -13.84
C LYS A 35 8.77 0.77 -12.67
N THR A 36 8.28 1.57 -11.73
CA THR A 36 9.05 2.16 -10.63
C THR A 36 8.19 2.23 -9.37
N ASN A 37 8.82 2.60 -8.25
CA ASN A 37 8.11 2.81 -7.00
C ASN A 37 7.00 3.86 -7.15
N LEU A 38 5.82 3.55 -6.62
CA LEU A 38 4.74 4.52 -6.44
C LEU A 38 4.89 5.19 -5.07
N MET A 39 5.28 6.47 -5.06
CA MET A 39 5.26 7.29 -3.84
C MET A 39 4.12 8.30 -3.94
N ALA A 40 3.00 7.99 -3.28
CA ALA A 40 1.77 8.75 -3.43
C ALA A 40 1.25 9.30 -2.09
N SER A 41 0.76 10.54 -2.14
CA SER A 41 -0.05 11.10 -1.06
C SER A 41 -1.27 11.81 -1.63
N GLY A 42 -2.36 11.85 -0.87
CA GLY A 42 -3.63 12.39 -1.35
C GLY A 42 -4.79 11.95 -0.47
N ARG A 43 -6.02 12.06 -0.98
CA ARG A 43 -7.19 11.47 -0.32
C ARG A 43 -7.29 9.98 -0.63
N TYR A 44 -7.12 9.61 -1.90
CA TYR A 44 -7.19 8.22 -2.35
C TYR A 44 -5.93 7.83 -3.12
N VAL A 45 -5.42 6.63 -2.86
CA VAL A 45 -4.41 5.95 -3.69
C VAL A 45 -5.01 4.64 -4.18
N GLU A 46 -5.12 4.48 -5.49
CA GLU A 46 -5.80 3.34 -6.11
C GLU A 46 -4.91 2.67 -7.16
N VAL A 47 -4.57 1.40 -6.93
CA VAL A 47 -3.77 0.60 -7.86
C VAL A 47 -4.67 -0.45 -8.47
N MET A 48 -5.17 -0.19 -9.68
CA MET A 48 -5.96 -1.13 -10.50
C MET A 48 -5.10 -1.84 -11.56
N GLY A 49 -3.97 -1.24 -11.92
CA GLY A 49 -2.99 -1.77 -12.87
C GLY A 49 -1.86 -2.54 -12.21
N TYR A 50 -0.69 -2.51 -12.85
CA TYR A 50 0.52 -3.16 -12.35
C TYR A 50 1.55 -2.13 -11.87
N VAL A 51 2.09 -2.34 -10.68
CA VAL A 51 3.29 -1.63 -10.18
C VAL A 51 4.41 -2.66 -10.11
N ASP A 52 5.41 -2.51 -10.98
CA ASP A 52 6.59 -3.37 -11.10
C ASP A 52 7.69 -2.94 -10.13
N ALA A 53 7.29 -2.60 -8.91
CA ALA A 53 8.14 -2.23 -7.78
C ALA A 53 7.27 -2.11 -6.50
N ASP A 54 7.62 -1.20 -5.59
CA ASP A 54 6.93 -0.95 -4.33
C ASP A 54 5.84 0.14 -4.42
N VAL A 55 4.90 0.09 -3.46
CA VAL A 55 3.94 1.17 -3.21
C VAL A 55 4.14 1.75 -1.81
N PHE A 56 4.44 3.04 -1.74
CA PHE A 56 4.46 3.85 -0.53
C PHE A 56 3.32 4.86 -0.56
N ALA A 57 2.33 4.69 0.31
CA ALA A 57 1.11 5.50 0.28
C ALA A 57 0.78 6.16 1.63
N GLY A 58 0.69 7.48 1.64
CA GLY A 58 0.19 8.28 2.77
C GLY A 58 -1.10 9.00 2.42
N CYS A 59 -2.26 8.48 2.81
CA CYS A 59 -3.54 9.03 2.36
C CYS A 59 -4.71 8.75 3.33
N GLU A 60 -5.95 9.04 2.92
CA GLU A 60 -7.13 8.62 3.66
C GLU A 60 -7.47 7.15 3.35
N LYS A 61 -7.44 6.73 2.09
CA LYS A 61 -7.72 5.35 1.71
C LYS A 61 -6.80 4.84 0.60
N THR A 62 -6.21 3.68 0.83
CA THR A 62 -5.42 2.94 -0.16
C THR A 62 -6.20 1.72 -0.62
N ILE A 63 -6.31 1.51 -1.94
CA ILE A 63 -6.97 0.35 -2.54
C ILE A 63 -6.01 -0.30 -3.55
N ILE A 64 -5.71 -1.58 -3.36
CA ILE A 64 -4.93 -2.40 -4.29
C ILE A 64 -5.87 -3.46 -4.87
N GLU A 65 -6.33 -3.27 -6.10
CA GLU A 65 -7.12 -4.28 -6.86
C GLU A 65 -6.26 -4.96 -7.94
N GLY A 66 -5.22 -4.28 -8.41
CA GLY A 66 -4.25 -4.79 -9.37
C GLY A 66 -3.10 -5.55 -8.70
N LYS A 67 -1.91 -5.47 -9.29
CA LYS A 67 -0.73 -6.18 -8.80
C LYS A 67 0.38 -5.21 -8.40
N VAL A 68 0.99 -5.47 -7.26
CA VAL A 68 2.26 -4.88 -6.82
C VAL A 68 3.28 -6.00 -6.78
N SER A 69 4.39 -5.86 -7.50
CA SER A 69 5.35 -6.95 -7.68
C SER A 69 6.14 -7.29 -6.42
N ASP A 70 6.28 -6.31 -5.52
CA ASP A 70 7.13 -6.40 -4.32
C ASP A 70 6.30 -5.94 -3.11
N ASP A 71 6.60 -4.79 -2.49
CA ASP A 71 6.01 -4.39 -1.20
C ASP A 71 4.92 -3.31 -1.28
N VAL A 72 4.01 -3.33 -0.29
CA VAL A 72 3.06 -2.24 -0.02
C VAL A 72 3.24 -1.72 1.40
N LEU A 73 3.70 -0.48 1.54
CA LEU A 73 3.74 0.25 2.80
C LEU A 73 2.74 1.40 2.76
N SER A 74 1.68 1.31 3.57
CA SER A 74 0.65 2.34 3.59
C SER A 74 0.29 2.81 5.00
N GLY A 75 0.43 4.12 5.21
CA GLY A 75 -0.19 4.84 6.31
C GLY A 75 -1.47 5.52 5.85
N CYS A 76 -2.62 4.96 6.20
CA CYS A 76 -3.92 5.48 5.80
C CYS A 76 -4.99 5.31 6.87
N ARG A 77 -6.23 5.74 6.61
CA ARG A 77 -7.37 5.41 7.48
C ARG A 77 -7.87 4.01 7.18
N GLU A 78 -7.97 3.67 5.90
CA GLU A 78 -8.46 2.39 5.40
C GLU A 78 -7.50 1.83 4.35
N LEU A 79 -7.03 0.60 4.55
CA LEU A 79 -6.23 -0.15 3.57
C LEU A 79 -7.02 -1.36 3.06
N ASP A 80 -7.31 -1.40 1.76
CA ASP A 80 -7.97 -2.52 1.10
C ASP A 80 -7.01 -3.25 0.13
N ILE A 81 -6.55 -4.45 0.49
CA ILE A 81 -5.76 -5.33 -0.39
C ILE A 81 -6.67 -6.41 -0.99
N ARG A 82 -7.11 -6.21 -2.24
CA ARG A 82 -7.97 -7.14 -2.99
C ARG A 82 -7.24 -7.85 -4.13
N GLY A 83 -6.14 -7.26 -4.59
CA GLY A 83 -5.28 -7.79 -5.64
C GLY A 83 -4.13 -8.66 -5.13
N GLU A 84 -2.99 -8.64 -5.83
CA GLU A 84 -1.78 -9.38 -5.46
C GLU A 84 -0.67 -8.42 -5.01
N VAL A 85 -0.06 -8.74 -3.88
CA VAL A 85 1.20 -8.15 -3.40
C VAL A 85 2.26 -9.25 -3.38
N GLY A 86 3.41 -8.98 -3.99
CA GLY A 86 4.43 -9.99 -4.23
C GLY A 86 5.10 -10.50 -2.97
N ASP A 87 5.41 -9.60 -2.04
CA ASP A 87 6.10 -9.95 -0.79
C ASP A 87 5.35 -9.40 0.43
N MET A 88 5.64 -8.18 0.90
CA MET A 88 5.17 -7.71 2.20
C MET A 88 4.06 -6.65 2.11
N VAL A 89 3.13 -6.69 3.07
CA VAL A 89 2.21 -5.58 3.36
C VAL A 89 2.46 -5.03 4.76
N VAL A 90 2.78 -3.75 4.85
CA VAL A 90 2.82 -2.99 6.12
C VAL A 90 1.74 -1.92 6.11
N GLY A 91 0.69 -2.15 6.89
CA GLY A 91 -0.47 -1.27 7.00
C GLY A 91 -0.54 -0.57 8.35
N PHE A 92 -0.66 0.76 8.35
CA PHE A 92 -1.00 1.55 9.53
C PHE A 92 -2.33 2.26 9.29
N GLY A 93 -3.33 2.03 10.14
CA GLY A 93 -4.62 2.70 9.97
C GLY A 93 -5.71 2.35 10.96
N GLN A 94 -6.95 2.76 10.68
CA GLN A 94 -8.09 2.35 11.49
C GLN A 94 -8.54 0.95 11.09
N THR A 95 -8.62 0.69 9.78
CA THR A 95 -9.03 -0.59 9.23
C THR A 95 -8.04 -1.08 8.19
N VAL A 96 -7.72 -2.38 8.25
CA VAL A 96 -6.94 -3.09 7.22
C VAL A 96 -7.76 -4.29 6.77
N LEU A 97 -8.02 -4.39 5.47
CA LEU A 97 -8.68 -5.50 4.82
C LEU A 97 -7.68 -6.25 3.94
N ILE A 98 -7.51 -7.55 4.20
CA ILE A 98 -6.86 -8.47 3.28
C ILE A 98 -7.93 -9.39 2.69
N ASP A 99 -8.13 -9.28 1.39
CA ASP A 99 -9.07 -10.07 0.58
C ASP A 99 -8.39 -10.75 -0.61
N GLY A 100 -7.19 -10.30 -0.97
CA GLY A 100 -6.37 -10.85 -2.05
C GLY A 100 -5.16 -11.66 -1.54
N LYS A 101 -4.14 -11.74 -2.39
CA LYS A 101 -2.93 -12.51 -2.12
C LYS A 101 -1.79 -11.60 -1.66
N VAL A 102 -1.11 -12.01 -0.60
CA VAL A 102 0.17 -11.46 -0.14
C VAL A 102 1.17 -12.61 -0.13
N GLY A 103 2.23 -12.52 -0.94
CA GLY A 103 3.18 -13.62 -1.10
C GLY A 103 4.03 -13.89 0.15
N GLY A 104 4.29 -12.86 0.94
CA GLY A 104 5.06 -12.91 2.18
C GLY A 104 4.23 -12.50 3.40
N ASP A 105 4.79 -11.60 4.20
CA ASP A 105 4.27 -11.23 5.51
C ASP A 105 3.24 -10.09 5.46
N VAL A 106 2.29 -10.11 6.40
CA VAL A 106 1.38 -8.98 6.66
C VAL A 106 1.66 -8.45 8.06
N ILE A 107 2.01 -7.16 8.15
CA ILE A 107 2.20 -6.42 9.39
C ILE A 107 1.15 -5.32 9.45
N ALA A 108 0.16 -5.46 10.33
CA ALA A 108 -0.94 -4.52 10.47
C ALA A 108 -0.92 -3.85 11.84
N PHE A 109 -0.77 -2.53 11.88
CA PHE A 109 -0.97 -1.70 13.06
C PHE A 109 -2.30 -0.96 12.92
N CYS A 110 -3.37 -1.56 13.42
CA CYS A 110 -4.71 -1.05 13.18
C CYS A 110 -5.72 -1.34 14.29
N GLY A 111 -6.83 -0.59 14.27
CA GLY A 111 -7.95 -0.82 15.18
C GLY A 111 -8.76 -2.08 14.83
N GLU A 112 -8.87 -2.37 13.53
CA GLU A 112 -9.54 -3.56 13.02
C GLU A 112 -8.76 -4.15 11.83
N LEU A 113 -8.40 -5.42 11.93
CA LEU A 113 -7.89 -6.21 10.83
C LEU A 113 -8.97 -7.21 10.40
N ARG A 114 -9.36 -7.16 9.12
CA ARG A 114 -10.29 -8.11 8.52
C ARG A 114 -9.58 -8.93 7.44
N ILE A 115 -9.60 -10.24 7.60
CA ILE A 115 -9.08 -11.21 6.62
C ILE A 115 -10.26 -12.03 6.13
N THR A 116 -10.46 -12.11 4.81
CA THR A 116 -11.58 -12.84 4.21
C THR A 116 -11.20 -14.28 3.87
N ASP A 117 -12.19 -15.07 3.44
CA ASP A 117 -12.02 -16.43 2.93
C ASP A 117 -11.24 -16.51 1.61
N ARG A 118 -11.13 -15.39 0.86
CA ARG A 118 -10.33 -15.28 -0.36
C ARG A 118 -8.87 -14.96 -0.10
N ALA A 119 -8.54 -14.46 1.09
CA ALA A 119 -7.21 -14.02 1.41
C ALA A 119 -6.21 -15.18 1.43
N HIS A 120 -5.02 -14.95 0.86
CA HIS A 120 -3.89 -15.88 0.98
C HIS A 120 -2.66 -15.11 1.42
N ILE A 121 -2.15 -15.43 2.61
CA ILE A 121 -0.92 -14.86 3.17
C ILE A 121 0.11 -16.00 3.17
N GLY A 122 1.16 -15.87 2.36
CA GLY A 122 2.18 -16.89 2.22
C GLY A 122 3.14 -16.96 3.41
N GLY A 123 3.29 -15.86 4.14
CA GLY A 123 4.14 -15.73 5.32
C GLY A 123 3.36 -15.60 6.62
N ASN A 124 3.93 -14.80 7.52
CA ASN A 124 3.42 -14.55 8.86
C ASN A 124 2.42 -13.39 8.87
N LEU A 125 1.52 -13.43 9.84
CA LEU A 125 0.66 -12.31 10.19
C LEU A 125 1.08 -11.73 11.54
N VAL A 126 1.41 -10.45 11.56
CA VAL A 126 1.71 -9.68 12.77
C VAL A 126 0.64 -8.61 12.94
N LEU A 127 -0.05 -8.63 14.07
CA LEU A 127 -1.06 -7.64 14.44
C LEU A 127 -0.55 -6.82 15.63
N GLY A 128 -0.48 -5.51 15.45
CA GLY A 128 -0.25 -4.51 16.49
C GLY A 128 -1.46 -3.58 16.64
N THR A 129 -1.67 -3.08 17.86
CA THR A 129 -2.79 -2.20 18.23
C THR A 129 -2.30 -0.88 18.77
#